data_AF-C8WXK3-F1
#
_entry.id   AF-C8WXK3-F1
#
_cell.length_a   1.000
_cell.length_b   1.000
_cell.length_c   1.000
_cell.angle_alpha   90.00
_cell.angle_beta   90.00
_cell.angle_gamma   90.00
#
_symmetry.space_group_name_H-M   'P 1'
#
loop_
_entity.id
_entity.type
_entity.pdbx_description
1 polymer ?
#
loop_
_entity_poly.entity_id
_entity_poly.type
_entity_poly.pdbx_seq_one_letter_code
_entity_poly.pdbx_strand_id
1 'polypeptide(L)'
;METHVRQCLPFECAGLIVISEGRTWAMALPIMASAMGFAVEPSAWIEMLTSLHRRGIEIWATYHSHPGGQLRPSGRDDALRWTSKRLLLLAPFGEQIAIAQYEWTAPSDHRSS
;
A
#
# COMPACT_ATOMS: atom_id res chain seq x y z
N MET A 1 -0.10 3.31 -11.03
CA MET A 1 0.85 3.28 -9.89
C MET A 1 2.19 3.87 -10.28
N GLU A 2 2.87 3.39 -11.32
CA GLU A 2 4.22 3.87 -11.64
C GLU A 2 4.33 5.39 -11.88
N THR A 3 3.34 6.00 -12.52
CA THR A 3 3.28 7.47 -12.67
C THR A 3 3.32 8.17 -11.31
N HIS A 4 2.59 7.63 -10.32
CA HIS A 4 2.57 8.17 -8.96
C HIS A 4 3.94 8.02 -8.29
N VAL A 5 4.62 6.88 -8.46
CA VAL A 5 6.00 6.68 -7.98
C VAL A 5 6.91 7.77 -8.55
N ARG A 6 6.89 7.97 -9.88
CA ARG A 6 7.74 8.96 -10.56
C ARG A 6 7.46 10.39 -10.10
N GLN A 7 6.19 10.72 -9.83
CA GLN A 7 5.78 12.04 -9.35
C GLN A 7 6.20 12.32 -7.90
N CYS A 8 6.35 11.29 -7.08
CA CYS A 8 6.67 11.44 -5.66
C CYS A 8 8.17 11.39 -5.36
N LEU A 9 9.02 10.93 -6.30
CA LEU A 9 10.46 10.91 -6.09
C LEU A 9 10.99 12.29 -5.68
N PRO A 10 11.88 12.37 -4.67
CA PRO A 10 12.59 11.27 -3.99
C PRO A 10 11.87 10.70 -2.75
N PHE A 11 10.60 11.03 -2.51
CA PHE A 11 9.83 10.56 -1.37
C PHE A 11 9.05 9.28 -1.69
N GLU A 12 8.64 8.56 -0.65
CA GLU A 12 7.69 7.45 -0.79
C GLU A 12 6.34 7.96 -1.30
N CYS A 13 5.70 7.17 -2.16
CA CYS A 13 4.29 7.31 -2.48
C CYS A 13 3.52 6.18 -1.80
N ALA A 14 2.24 6.38 -1.48
CA ALA A 14 1.37 5.31 -0.98
C ALA A 14 -0.04 5.42 -1.54
N GLY A 15 -0.73 4.30 -1.60
CA GLY A 15 -2.07 4.22 -2.14
C GLY A 15 -2.78 2.91 -1.84
N LEU A 16 -3.99 2.80 -2.33
CA LEU A 16 -4.80 1.59 -2.30
C LEU A 16 -5.05 1.09 -3.72
N ILE A 17 -5.07 -0.22 -3.86
CA ILE A 17 -5.73 -0.88 -4.99
C ILE A 17 -7.12 -1.26 -4.53
N VAL A 18 -8.12 -0.74 -5.21
CA VAL A 18 -9.52 -0.94 -4.86
C VAL A 18 -10.27 -1.62 -6.00
N ILE A 19 -11.33 -2.33 -5.64
CA ILE A 19 -12.23 -3.01 -6.56
C ILE A 19 -13.64 -2.45 -6.36
N SER A 20 -14.28 -2.01 -7.45
CA SER A 20 -15.74 -1.87 -7.44
C SER A 20 -16.32 -2.21 -8.80
N GLU A 21 -17.51 -2.82 -8.79
CA GLU A 21 -18.20 -3.29 -9.99
C GLU A 21 -17.31 -4.20 -10.87
N GLY A 22 -16.47 -5.03 -10.24
CA GLY A 22 -15.56 -5.94 -10.91
C GLY A 22 -14.34 -5.28 -11.58
N ARG A 23 -14.14 -3.97 -11.38
CA ARG A 23 -13.01 -3.22 -11.95
C ARG A 23 -12.03 -2.84 -10.86
N THR A 24 -10.74 -2.95 -11.16
CA THR A 24 -9.64 -2.60 -10.25
C THR A 24 -9.00 -1.29 -10.67
N TRP A 25 -8.72 -0.40 -9.71
CA TRP A 25 -7.94 0.81 -9.97
C TRP A 25 -7.04 1.18 -8.79
N ALA A 26 -6.00 1.97 -9.08
CA ALA A 26 -5.12 2.52 -8.07
C ALA A 26 -5.65 3.88 -7.61
N MET A 27 -5.71 4.09 -6.30
CA MET A 27 -6.09 5.34 -5.64
C MET A 27 -4.92 5.83 -4.79
N ALA A 28 -4.36 6.99 -5.13
CA ALA A 28 -3.30 7.61 -4.34
C ALA A 28 -3.86 8.11 -3.00
N LEU A 29 -3.10 7.93 -1.92
CA LEU A 29 -3.46 8.43 -0.59
C LEU A 29 -2.86 9.83 -0.37
N PRO A 30 -3.59 10.74 0.29
CA PRO A 30 -3.06 12.03 0.72
C PRO A 30 -2.15 11.82 1.94
N ILE A 31 -0.87 11.57 1.68
CA ILE A 31 0.12 11.25 2.71
C ILE A 31 1.07 12.41 3.01
N MET A 32 1.57 12.45 4.25
CA MET A 32 2.82 13.11 4.57
C MET A 32 3.96 12.13 4.28
N ALA A 33 4.75 12.39 3.25
CA ALA A 33 5.79 11.49 2.78
C ALA A 33 7.20 11.94 3.19
N SER A 34 8.09 10.97 3.33
CA SER A 34 9.54 11.13 3.43
C SER A 34 10.22 10.08 2.55
N ALA A 35 11.55 10.08 2.47
CA ALA A 35 12.27 9.05 1.73
C ALA A 35 12.27 7.66 2.39
N MET A 36 11.83 7.56 3.65
CA MET A 36 11.91 6.34 4.49
C MET A 36 10.59 5.94 5.13
N GLY A 37 9.48 6.54 4.69
CA GLY A 37 8.18 6.27 5.24
C GLY A 37 7.17 7.36 4.92
N PHE A 38 5.92 7.06 5.25
CA PHE A 38 4.80 7.98 5.11
C PHE A 38 3.85 7.89 6.31
N ALA A 39 2.96 8.87 6.42
CA ALA A 39 1.85 8.88 7.36
C ALA A 39 0.59 9.41 6.67
N VAL A 40 -0.57 8.87 7.05
CA VAL A 40 -1.88 9.41 6.70
C VAL A 40 -2.44 10.09 7.94
N GLU A 41 -3.09 11.24 7.77
CA GLU A 41 -3.81 11.88 8.87
C GLU A 41 -4.94 10.93 9.35
N PRO A 42 -5.03 10.61 10.66
CA PRO A 42 -5.96 9.59 11.15
C PRO A 42 -7.44 9.83 10.83
N SER A 43 -7.94 11.08 10.90
CA SER A 43 -9.34 11.37 10.61
C SER A 43 -9.68 11.16 9.13
N ALA A 44 -8.82 11.62 8.23
CA ALA A 44 -8.93 11.43 6.79
C ALA A 44 -8.86 9.94 6.42
N TRP A 45 -8.05 9.17 7.14
CA TRP A 45 -8.00 7.72 6.98
C TRP A 45 -9.32 7.04 7.33
N ILE A 46 -9.89 7.35 8.50
CA ILE A 46 -11.17 6.79 8.94
C ILE A 46 -12.31 7.18 8.00
N GLU A 47 -12.37 8.45 7.60
CA GLU A 47 -13.38 8.94 6.66
C GLU A 47 -13.30 8.22 5.31
N MET A 48 -12.09 8.02 4.79
CA MET A 48 -11.87 7.31 3.54
C MET A 48 -12.31 5.85 3.63
N LEU A 49 -11.87 5.11 4.65
CA LEU A 49 -12.27 3.72 4.84
C LEU A 49 -13.79 3.57 4.98
N THR A 50 -14.42 4.48 5.73
CA THR A 50 -15.87 4.52 5.91
C THR A 50 -16.59 4.78 4.58
N SER A 51 -16.08 5.70 3.76
CA SER A 51 -16.63 6.03 2.44
C SER A 51 -16.51 4.86 1.46
N LEU A 52 -15.34 4.21 1.40
CA LEU A 52 -15.13 3.02 0.56
C LEU A 52 -16.10 1.91 0.96
N HIS A 53 -16.20 1.62 2.26
CA HIS A 53 -17.11 0.61 2.78
C HIS A 53 -18.57 0.91 2.44
N ARG A 54 -19.05 2.14 2.69
CA ARG A 54 -20.42 2.56 2.38
C ARG A 54 -20.78 2.44 0.90
N ARG A 55 -19.80 2.55 0.02
CA ARG A 55 -19.96 2.46 -1.43
C ARG A 55 -19.76 1.04 -1.98
N GLY A 56 -19.52 0.06 -1.10
CA GLY A 56 -19.24 -1.32 -1.51
C GLY A 56 -17.93 -1.45 -2.28
N ILE A 57 -16.97 -0.56 -2.04
CA ILE A 57 -15.65 -0.59 -2.69
C ILE A 57 -14.71 -1.41 -1.80
N GLU A 58 -14.20 -2.50 -2.35
CA GLU A 58 -13.27 -3.40 -1.68
C GLU A 58 -11.83 -2.87 -1.78
N ILE A 59 -11.04 -3.03 -0.73
CA ILE A 59 -9.59 -2.80 -0.75
C ILE A 59 -8.90 -4.13 -1.01
N TRP A 60 -8.27 -4.27 -2.19
CA TRP A 60 -7.56 -5.49 -2.57
C TRP A 60 -6.13 -5.53 -2.03
N ALA A 61 -5.42 -4.40 -2.10
CA ALA A 61 -4.05 -4.26 -1.63
C ALA A 61 -3.75 -2.82 -1.22
N THR A 62 -2.81 -2.64 -0.29
CA THR A 62 -2.06 -1.40 -0.16
C THR A 62 -0.92 -1.41 -1.16
N TYR A 63 -0.53 -0.25 -1.65
CA TYR A 63 0.73 -0.09 -2.37
C TYR A 63 1.54 1.06 -1.81
N HIS A 64 2.86 0.92 -1.82
CA HIS A 64 3.77 2.04 -1.62
C HIS A 64 5.09 1.83 -2.36
N SER A 65 5.93 2.84 -2.37
CA SER A 65 7.25 2.76 -3.00
C SER A 65 8.39 2.93 -2.03
N HIS A 66 9.50 2.22 -2.26
CA HIS A 66 10.80 2.51 -1.65
C HIS A 66 11.70 3.21 -2.68
N PRO A 67 11.93 4.54 -2.58
CA PRO A 67 12.76 5.30 -3.51
C PRO A 67 14.20 4.78 -3.64
N GLY A 68 14.70 4.13 -2.58
CA GLY A 68 16.04 3.53 -2.56
C GLY A 68 16.16 2.21 -3.34
N GLY A 69 15.09 1.74 -3.98
CA GLY A 69 15.12 0.55 -4.84
C GLY A 69 14.89 -0.78 -4.12
N GLN A 70 14.58 -0.77 -2.82
CA GLN A 70 14.34 -2.00 -2.07
C GLN A 70 12.95 -2.58 -2.41
N LEU A 71 12.91 -3.87 -2.72
CA LEU A 71 11.66 -4.61 -2.95
C LEU A 71 11.25 -5.47 -1.76
N ARG A 72 11.80 -5.22 -0.57
CA ARG A 72 11.51 -5.96 0.65
C ARG A 72 10.80 -5.05 1.67
N PRO A 73 9.66 -5.47 2.25
CA PRO A 73 9.01 -4.73 3.31
C PRO A 73 9.95 -4.52 4.51
N SER A 74 9.93 -3.32 5.05
CA SER A 74 10.55 -2.96 6.32
C SER A 74 9.66 -3.37 7.50
N GLY A 75 10.20 -3.38 8.71
CA GLY A 75 9.39 -3.63 9.92
C GLY A 75 8.28 -2.58 10.16
N ARG A 76 8.37 -1.40 9.54
CA ARG A 76 7.31 -0.38 9.60
C ARG A 76 6.13 -0.74 8.70
N ASP A 77 6.38 -1.49 7.62
CA ASP A 77 5.37 -1.88 6.64
C ASP A 77 4.42 -2.94 7.20
N ASP A 78 4.78 -3.62 8.29
CA ASP A 78 3.92 -4.58 8.99
C ASP A 78 2.59 -3.97 9.44
N ALA A 79 2.55 -2.65 9.70
CA ALA A 79 1.33 -1.96 10.06
C ALA A 79 0.28 -1.97 8.93
N LEU A 80 0.71 -2.12 7.68
CA LEU A 80 -0.18 -2.14 6.51
C LEU A 80 -1.07 -3.38 6.46
N ARG A 81 -0.74 -4.44 7.20
CA ARG A 81 -1.59 -5.64 7.35
C ARG A 81 -2.98 -5.34 7.91
N TRP A 82 -3.12 -4.24 8.65
CA TRP A 82 -4.41 -3.81 9.20
C TRP A 82 -5.33 -3.18 8.15
N THR A 83 -4.79 -2.85 6.98
CA THR A 83 -5.54 -2.23 5.88
C THR A 83 -5.97 -3.25 4.84
N SER A 84 -5.07 -4.15 4.45
CA SER A 84 -5.32 -5.15 3.43
C SER A 84 -4.47 -6.40 3.68
N LYS A 85 -4.92 -7.52 3.13
CA LYS A 85 -4.15 -8.78 3.16
C LYS A 85 -2.92 -8.75 2.25
N ARG A 86 -2.93 -7.89 1.23
CA ARG A 86 -1.87 -7.80 0.23
C ARG A 86 -1.17 -6.45 0.28
N LEU A 87 0.11 -6.49 -0.03
CA LEU A 87 0.96 -5.32 -0.20
C LEU A 87 1.63 -5.39 -1.58
N LEU A 88 1.55 -4.31 -2.35
CA LEU A 88 2.35 -4.09 -3.53
C LEU A 88 3.48 -3.10 -3.21
N LEU A 89 4.72 -3.55 -3.27
CA LEU A 89 5.89 -2.71 -3.06
C LEU A 89 6.52 -2.35 -4.41
N LEU A 90 6.65 -1.06 -4.68
CA LEU A 90 7.21 -0.53 -5.91
C LEU A 90 8.62 0.03 -5.66
N ALA A 91 9.57 -0.30 -6.54
CA ALA A 91 10.95 0.16 -6.43
C ALA A 91 11.43 0.73 -7.77
N PRO A 92 11.87 2.00 -7.85
CA PRO A 92 12.51 2.52 -9.04
C PRO A 92 13.87 1.83 -9.25
N PHE A 93 14.13 1.40 -10.48
CA PHE A 93 15.38 0.79 -10.92
C PHE A 93 15.74 1.36 -12.30
N GLY A 94 16.53 2.44 -12.30
CA GLY A 94 16.77 3.24 -13.52
C GLY A 94 15.46 3.87 -14.02
N GLU A 95 15.10 3.61 -15.27
CA GLU A 95 13.85 4.10 -15.88
C GLU A 95 12.62 3.23 -15.58
N GLN A 96 12.85 2.03 -15.05
CA GLN A 96 11.81 1.04 -14.77
C GLN A 96 11.36 1.14 -13.31
N ILE A 97 10.12 0.71 -13.04
CA ILE A 97 9.62 0.51 -11.69
C ILE A 97 9.38 -0.99 -11.52
N ALA A 98 10.17 -1.64 -10.68
CA ALA A 98 9.93 -3.02 -10.30
C ALA A 98 8.80 -3.09 -9.27
N ILE A 99 8.03 -4.18 -9.28
CA ILE A 99 6.89 -4.38 -8.38
C ILE A 99 7.02 -5.77 -7.75
N ALA A 100 6.93 -5.82 -6.42
CA ALA A 100 6.82 -7.06 -5.65
C ALA A 100 5.47 -7.13 -4.94
N GLN A 101 4.84 -8.30 -4.96
CA GLN A 101 3.61 -8.55 -4.22
C GLN A 101 3.89 -9.42 -3.00
N TYR A 102 3.34 -9.00 -1.87
CA TYR A 102 3.37 -9.71 -0.61
C TYR A 102 1.94 -9.99 -0.14
N GLU A 103 1.76 -11.09 0.57
CA GLU A 103 0.51 -11.43 1.23
C GLU A 103 0.80 -11.75 2.70
N TRP A 104 0.08 -11.08 3.60
CA TRP A 104 0.21 -11.31 5.03
C TRP A 104 -0.49 -12.63 5.39
N THR A 105 0.29 -13.60 5.86
CA THR A 105 -0.26 -14.84 6.40
C THR A 105 -0.59 -14.66 7.87
N ALA A 106 -1.72 -15.18 8.32
CA ALA A 106 -1.96 -15.35 9.75
C ALA A 106 -0.84 -16.22 10.34
N PRO A 107 -0.42 -16.01 11.61
CA PRO A 107 0.43 -16.97 12.29
C PRO A 107 -0.25 -18.35 12.22
N SER A 108 0.48 -19.36 11.77
CA SER A 108 -0.01 -20.73 11.82
C SER A 108 -0.25 -21.11 13.28
N ASP A 109 -1.52 -21.34 13.64
CA ASP A 109 -1.91 -21.87 14.94
C ASP A 109 -1.30 -23.28 15.08
N HIS A 110 -0.09 -23.36 15.64
CA HIS A 110 0.45 -24.62 16.14
C HIS A 110 -0.25 -24.96 17.45
N ARG A 111 -1.53 -25.34 17.37
CA ARG A 111 -2.15 -26.17 18.42
C ARG A 111 -1.70 -27.60 18.18
N SER A 112 -0.54 -27.94 18.74
CA SER A 112 -0.19 -29.34 18.97
C SER A 112 -1.28 -29.96 19.84
N SER A 113 -1.87 -31.03 19.34
CA SER A 113 -2.89 -31.85 20.01
C SER A 113 -2.32 -32.64 21.17
#